data_AF-D4JGC8-F1
#
_entry.id   AF-D4JGC8-F1
#
_cell.length_a   1.000
_cell.length_b   1.000
_cell.length_c   1.000
_cell.angle_alpha   90.00
_cell.angle_beta   90.00
_cell.angle_gamma   90.00
#
_symmetry.space_group_name_H-M   'P 1'
#
loop_
_entity.id
_entity.type
_entity.pdbx_description
1 polymer ?
#
loop_
_entity_poly.entity_id
_entity_poly.type
_entity_poly.pdbx_seq_one_letter_code
_entity_poly.pdbx_strand_id
1 'polypeptide(L)' 'MVTVVDAGALEDAMVHPEKYPDLIVRVSGFSAVFVNLDKEVQKELVSRTLNARF' A
#
# COMPACT_ATOMS: atom_id res chain seq x y z
N MET A 1 15.35 3.78 -0.56
CA MET A 1 14.47 2.74 0.04
C MET A 1 13.23 3.47 0.50
N VAL A 2 12.18 3.50 -0.32
CA VAL A 2 10.94 4.22 0.00
C VAL A 2 10.11 3.31 0.88
N THR A 3 10.12 3.59 2.18
CA THR A 3 9.24 2.94 3.16
C THR A 3 8.05 3.87 3.35
N VAL A 4 7.11 3.88 2.40
CA VAL A 4 5.95 4.76 2.51
C VAL A 4 4.87 4.03 3.32
N VAL A 5 4.69 4.54 4.53
CA VAL A 5 3.67 4.15 5.52
C VAL A 5 2.56 5.21 5.56
N ASP A 6 2.38 5.97 4.48
CA ASP A 6 1.36 7.01 4.39
C ASP A 6 0.12 6.47 3.67
N ALA A 7 -1.01 6.45 4.37
CA ALA A 7 -2.28 6.00 3.83
C ALA A 7 -2.67 6.73 2.54
N GLY A 8 -2.36 8.02 2.43
CA GLY A 8 -2.65 8.82 1.24
C GLY A 8 -1.91 8.35 -0.01
N ALA A 9 -0.68 7.83 0.12
CA ALA A 9 0.06 7.29 -1.03
C ALA A 9 -0.50 5.93 -1.47
N LEU A 10 -0.99 5.12 -0.53
CA LEU A 10 -1.67 3.86 -0.85
C LEU A 10 -3.01 4.14 -1.54
N GLU A 11 -3.77 5.14 -1.08
CA GLU A 11 -5.00 5.58 -1.73
C GLU A 11 -4.75 6.14 -3.15
N ASP A 12 -3.73 7.00 -3.33
CA ASP A 12 -3.40 7.50 -4.67
C ASP A 12 -2.93 6.36 -5.58
N ALA A 13 -2.16 5.38 -5.07
CA ALA A 13 -1.76 4.21 -5.84
C ALA A 13 -2.92 3.28 -6.23
N MET A 14 -4.02 3.28 -5.48
CA MET A 14 -5.24 2.56 -5.87
C MET A 14 -5.94 3.21 -7.06
N VAL A 15 -5.84 4.53 -7.22
CA VAL A 15 -6.47 5.34 -8.28
C VAL A 15 -5.54 5.50 -9.48
N HIS A 16 -4.24 5.70 -9.23
CA HIS A 16 -3.18 5.99 -10.20
C HIS A 16 -2.03 4.98 -10.09
N PRO A 17 -2.25 3.68 -10.35
CA PRO A 17 -1.20 2.67 -10.22
C PRO A 17 0.03 2.95 -11.10
N GLU A 18 -0.13 3.66 -12.22
CA GLU A 18 0.93 4.07 -13.13
C GLU A 18 1.96 5.02 -12.51
N LYS A 19 1.58 5.78 -11.47
CA LYS A 19 2.50 6.65 -10.73
C LYS A 19 3.32 5.90 -9.68
N TYR A 20 2.88 4.68 -9.34
CA TYR A 20 3.41 3.88 -8.24
C TYR A 20 3.78 2.44 -8.69
N PRO A 21 4.50 2.25 -9.81
CA PRO A 21 4.82 0.91 -10.31
C PRO A 21 5.69 0.11 -9.35
N ASP A 22 6.52 0.80 -8.55
CA ASP A 22 7.47 0.21 -7.59
C ASP A 22 7.08 0.46 -6.13
N LEU A 23 5.79 0.73 -5.84
CA LEU A 23 5.35 0.94 -4.47
C LEU A 23 5.35 -0.38 -3.70
N ILE A 24 6.38 -0.60 -2.89
CA ILE A 24 6.53 -1.82 -2.11
C ILE A 24 5.86 -1.66 -0.74
N VAL A 25 5.01 -2.62 -0.40
CA VAL A 25 4.37 -2.76 0.92
C VAL A 25 4.88 -3.99 1.64
N ARG A 26 4.88 -3.94 2.97
CA ARG A 26 5.32 -5.03 3.84
C ARG A 26 4.12 -5.66 4.53
N VAL A 27 3.91 -6.95 4.31
CA VAL A 27 2.80 -7.72 4.86
C VAL A 27 3.38 -8.89 5.65
N SER A 28 3.22 -8.86 6.98
CA SER A 28 3.52 -9.97 7.91
C SER A 28 4.69 -10.89 7.53
N GLY A 29 5.85 -10.31 7.16
CA GLY A 29 7.08 -11.05 6.85
C GLY A 29 7.52 -11.06 5.37
N PHE A 30 6.67 -10.64 4.43
CA PHE A 30 7.04 -10.52 3.01
C PHE A 30 6.84 -9.10 2.46
N SER A 31 7.49 -8.82 1.33
CA SER A 31 7.36 -7.56 0.61
C SER A 31 6.71 -7.83 -0.75
N ALA A 32 5.77 -6.99 -1.15
CA ALA A 32 5.08 -7.10 -2.44
C ALA A 32 4.86 -5.72 -3.04
N VAL A 33 4.74 -5.66 -4.37
CA VAL A 33 4.36 -4.43 -5.06
C VAL A 33 2.86 -4.22 -4.87
N PHE A 34 2.48 -3.10 -4.24
CA PHE A 34 1.12 -2.79 -3.82
C PHE A 34 0.12 -2.82 -4.98
N VAL A 35 0.48 -2.20 -6.11
CA VAL A 35 -0.40 -2.12 -7.29
C VAL A 35 -0.65 -3.48 -7.95
N ASN A 36 0.20 -4.48 -7.67
CA ASN A 36 0.04 -5.86 -8.15
C ASN A 36 -0.82 -6.72 -7.21
N LEU A 37 -1.23 -6.21 -6.04
CA LEU A 37 -2.12 -6.93 -5.11
C LEU A 37 -3.58 -6.79 -5.53
N ASP A 38 -4.42 -7.74 -5.11
CA ASP A 38 -5.86 -7.63 -5.27
C ASP A 38 -6.43 -6.38 -4.59
N LYS A 39 -7.50 -5.81 -5.17
CA LYS A 39 -8.15 -4.60 -4.65
C LYS A 39 -8.65 -4.76 -3.21
N GLU A 40 -9.08 -5.96 -2.81
CA GLU A 40 -9.46 -6.24 -1.42
C GLU A 40 -8.27 -6.18 -0.47
N VAL A 41 -7.13 -6.76 -0.87
CA VAL A 41 -5.87 -6.71 -0.10
C VAL A 41 -5.36 -5.27 -0.02
N GLN A 42 -5.40 -4.51 -1.13
CA GLN A 42 -5.05 -3.08 -1.14
C GLN A 42 -5.86 -2.29 -0.10
N LYS A 43 -7.19 -2.48 -0.07
CA LYS A 43 -8.08 -1.83 0.91
C LYS A 43 -7.78 -2.24 2.34
N GLU A 44 -7.53 -3.54 2.58
CA GLU A 44 -7.17 -4.03 3.89
C GLU A 44 -5.88 -3.37 4.39
N LEU A 45 -4.87 -3.25 3.52
CA LEU A 45 -3.60 -2.59 3.85
C LEU A 45 -3.79 -1.10 4.15
N VAL A 46 -4.56 -0.36 3.34
CA VAL A 46 -4.90 1.03 3.61
C VAL A 46 -5.58 1.17 4.97
N SER A 47 -6.57 0.31 5.25
CA SER A 47 -7.32 0.30 6.52
C SER A 47 -6.40 0.01 7.71
N ARG A 48 -5.48 -0.93 7.58
CA ARG A 48 -4.46 -1.24 8.61
C ARG A 48 -3.50 -0.08 8.83
N THR A 49 -3.06 0.59 7.77
CA THR A 49 -2.17 1.76 7.87
C THR A 49 -2.86 2.94 8.56
N LEU A 50 -4.16 3.15 8.34
CA LEU A 50 -4.96 4.16 9.05
C LEU A 50 -5.14 3.80 10.55
N ASN A 51 -5.36 2.52 10.85
CA ASN A 51 -5.59 2.04 12.22
C ASN A 51 -4.31 1.91 13.06
N ALA A 52 -3.15 1.70 12.44
CA ALA A 52 -1.86 1.60 13.15
C ALA A 52 -1.35 2.95 13.71
N ARG A 53 -2.07 4.05 13.47
CA ARG A 53 -1.71 5.40 13.90
C ARG A 53 -2.26 5.79 15.30
N PHE A 54 -2.74 4.81 16.08
CA PHE A 54 -3.21 5.00 17.47
C PHE A 54 -2.32 4.27 18.48
#